data_AF-X0UNH2-F1
#
_entry.id   AF-X0UNH2-F1
#
_cell.length_a   1.000
_cell.length_b   1.000
_cell.length_c   1.000
_cell.angle_alpha   90.00
_cell.angle_beta   90.00
_cell.angle_gamma   90.00
#
_symmetry.space_group_name_H-M   'P 1'
#
loop_
_entity.id
_entity.type
_entity.pdbx_description
1 polymer ?
#
loop_
_entity_poly.entity_id
_entity_poly.type
_entity_poly.pdbx_seq_one_letter_code
_entity_poly.pdbx_strand_id
1 'polypeptide(L)'
;FVPSKHLDLEDPRIDVQVETRGEELVVRLTAGSLARFVELKFPDAPDVVFSDNYFDLPAGRTAEIVCPMPEKWSESEAKASLSVCTLVDTYRASHAE
;
A
#
# COMPACT_ATOMS: atom_id res chain seq x y z
N PHE A 1 -20.10 1.56 16.70
CA PHE A 1 -18.74 1.94 16.30
C PHE A 1 -17.76 1.43 17.36
N VAL A 2 -16.71 0.72 16.98
CA VAL A 2 -15.66 0.23 17.88
C VAL A 2 -14.33 0.83 17.41
N PRO A 3 -13.49 1.37 18.32
CA PRO A 3 -12.17 1.89 17.95
C PRO A 3 -11.29 0.82 17.29
N SER A 4 -10.47 1.20 16.31
CA SER A 4 -9.66 0.24 15.53
C SER A 4 -8.73 -0.63 16.38
N LYS A 5 -8.24 -0.13 17.53
CA LYS A 5 -7.40 -0.88 18.49
C LYS A 5 -8.09 -2.07 19.18
N HIS A 6 -9.40 -2.19 19.03
CA HIS A 6 -10.19 -3.31 19.55
C HIS A 6 -10.63 -4.28 18.44
N LEU A 7 -10.21 -4.03 17.19
CA LEU A 7 -10.44 -4.97 16.09
C LEU A 7 -9.38 -6.06 16.13
N ASP A 8 -9.81 -7.30 15.98
CA ASP A 8 -8.93 -8.45 15.83
C ASP A 8 -8.51 -8.57 14.36
N LEU A 9 -7.52 -7.77 13.95
CA LEU A 9 -7.05 -7.71 12.57
C LEU A 9 -5.93 -8.75 12.33
N GLU A 10 -6.13 -9.57 11.29
CA GLU A 10 -5.15 -10.53 10.82
C GLU A 10 -4.09 -9.88 9.91
N ASP A 11 -3.08 -10.65 9.49
CA ASP A 11 -2.22 -10.21 8.39
C ASP A 11 -3.09 -10.08 7.12
N PRO A 12 -3.15 -8.89 6.48
CA PRO A 12 -3.93 -8.72 5.27
C PRO A 12 -3.36 -9.45 4.06
N ARG A 13 -2.09 -9.90 4.08
CA ARG A 13 -1.41 -10.57 2.96
C ARG A 13 -1.61 -9.81 1.65
N ILE A 14 -1.18 -8.55 1.63
CA ILE A 14 -1.32 -7.68 0.45
C ILE A 14 -0.46 -8.21 -0.69
N ASP A 15 -1.10 -8.56 -1.80
CA ASP A 15 -0.45 -8.77 -3.10
C ASP A 15 -0.31 -7.43 -3.81
N VAL A 16 0.89 -7.15 -4.32
CA VAL A 16 1.25 -5.88 -4.98
C VAL A 16 1.69 -6.16 -6.40
N GLN A 17 1.03 -5.54 -7.36
CA GLN A 17 1.46 -5.51 -8.76
C GLN A 17 1.71 -4.07 -9.18
N VAL A 18 2.78 -3.86 -9.93
CA VAL A 18 3.23 -2.55 -10.39
C VAL A 18 3.45 -2.64 -11.89
N GLU A 19 2.89 -1.70 -12.64
CA GLU A 19 2.95 -1.62 -14.10
C GLU A 19 3.15 -0.16 -14.50
N THR A 20 3.99 0.10 -15.49
CA THR A 20 4.15 1.44 -16.09
C THR A 20 3.20 1.63 -17.27
N ARG A 21 2.52 2.79 -17.31
CA ARG A 21 1.67 3.23 -18.43
C ARG A 21 2.08 4.62 -18.89
N GLY A 22 3.06 4.68 -19.79
CA GLY A 22 3.62 5.96 -20.24
C GLY A 22 4.38 6.65 -19.10
N GLU A 23 3.88 7.80 -18.67
CA GLU A 23 4.45 8.59 -17.57
C GLU A 23 3.80 8.29 -16.21
N GLU A 24 2.86 7.35 -16.16
CA GLU A 24 2.16 6.94 -14.95
C GLU A 24 2.60 5.55 -14.49
N LEU A 25 2.51 5.33 -13.19
CA LEU A 25 2.59 4.03 -12.55
C LEU A 25 1.19 3.60 -12.12
N VAL A 26 0.84 2.35 -12.40
CA VAL A 26 -0.39 1.71 -11.93
C VAL A 26 -0.01 0.65 -10.91
N VAL A 27 -0.47 0.84 -9.67
CA VAL A 27 -0.28 -0.08 -8.56
C VAL A 27 -1.60 -0.78 -8.28
N ARG A 28 -1.61 -2.11 -8.36
CA ARG A 28 -2.76 -2.94 -7.96
C ARG A 28 -2.46 -3.62 -6.64
N LEU A 29 -3.32 -3.38 -5.66
CA LEU A 29 -3.26 -3.99 -4.34
C LEU A 29 -4.44 -4.93 -4.16
N THR A 30 -4.19 -6.19 -3.81
CA THR A 30 -5.24 -7.16 -3.46
C THR A 30 -5.01 -7.68 -2.05
N ALA A 31 -6.03 -7.59 -1.18
CA ALA A 31 -5.92 -8.05 0.19
C ALA A 31 -6.54 -9.45 0.38
N GLY A 32 -5.86 -10.32 1.12
CA GLY A 32 -6.38 -11.62 1.56
C GLY A 32 -7.34 -11.53 2.74
N SER A 33 -7.26 -10.49 3.57
CA SER A 33 -8.22 -10.17 4.65
C SER A 33 -8.46 -8.65 4.70
N LEU A 34 -9.19 -8.12 5.69
CA LEU A 34 -9.43 -6.67 5.80
C LEU A 34 -8.12 -5.94 6.12
N ALA A 35 -7.65 -5.11 5.19
CA ALA A 35 -6.54 -4.19 5.42
C ALA A 35 -7.09 -2.81 5.78
N ARG A 36 -6.71 -2.28 6.94
CA ARG A 36 -7.13 -0.94 7.37
C ARG A 36 -6.01 0.07 7.24
N PHE A 37 -6.36 1.29 6.84
CA PHE A 37 -5.42 2.39 6.64
C PHE A 37 -4.21 2.00 5.78
N VAL A 38 -4.49 1.43 4.60
CA VAL A 38 -3.48 1.09 3.60
C VAL A 38 -2.78 2.37 3.16
N GLU A 39 -1.50 2.48 3.51
CA GLU A 39 -0.60 3.55 3.12
C GLU A 39 0.34 3.04 2.02
N LEU A 40 0.40 3.76 0.90
CA LEU A 40 1.44 3.65 -0.10
C LEU A 40 2.42 4.80 0.06
N LYS A 41 3.72 4.51 -0.06
CA LYS A 41 4.76 5.52 -0.07
C LYS A 41 5.95 5.10 -0.92
N PHE A 42 6.62 6.11 -1.48
CA PHE A 42 7.97 6.00 -2.01
C PHE A 42 8.92 6.76 -1.08
N PRO A 43 9.70 6.06 -0.22
CA PRO A 43 10.59 6.72 0.73
C PRO A 43 11.57 7.71 0.08
N ASP A 44 12.04 7.36 -1.12
CA ASP A 44 13.00 8.16 -1.89
C ASP A 44 12.33 9.18 -2.84
N ALA A 45 10.99 9.22 -2.89
CA ALA A 45 10.20 10.17 -3.69
C ALA A 45 8.92 10.60 -2.94
N PRO A 46 9.05 11.30 -1.80
CA PRO A 46 7.94 11.58 -0.89
C PRO A 46 6.87 12.53 -1.46
N ASP A 47 7.20 13.29 -2.51
CA ASP A 47 6.30 14.27 -3.12
C ASP A 47 5.32 13.65 -4.14
N VAL A 48 5.42 12.34 -4.40
CA VAL A 48 4.54 11.62 -5.33
C VAL A 48 3.12 11.55 -4.74
N VAL A 49 2.15 12.03 -5.51
CA VAL A 49 0.73 11.97 -5.15
C VAL A 49 0.08 10.76 -5.78
N PHE A 50 -0.44 9.86 -4.94
CA PHE A 50 -1.26 8.73 -5.34
C PHE A 50 -2.71 9.15 -5.54
N SER A 51 -3.41 8.52 -6.49
CA SER A 51 -4.83 8.77 -6.77
C SER A 51 -5.74 8.44 -5.59
N ASP A 52 -5.32 7.49 -4.74
CA ASP A 52 -5.93 7.18 -3.45
C ASP A 52 -4.85 6.67 -2.49
N ASN A 53 -4.97 7.01 -1.21
CA ASN A 53 -4.05 6.61 -0.15
C ASN A 53 -4.76 6.68 1.21
N TYR A 54 -4.30 5.93 2.20
CA TYR A 54 -4.94 5.83 3.53
C TYR A 54 -6.38 5.27 3.52
N PHE A 55 -6.66 4.33 2.61
CA PHE A 55 -7.96 3.70 2.47
C PHE A 55 -8.05 2.35 3.20
N ASP A 56 -9.27 1.83 3.36
CA ASP A 56 -9.50 0.46 3.81
C ASP A 56 -9.69 -0.45 2.57
N LEU A 57 -9.02 -1.59 2.52
CA LEU A 57 -9.15 -2.59 1.44
C LEU A 57 -9.83 -3.87 1.98
N PRO A 58 -11.08 -4.14 1.59
CA PRO A 58 -11.77 -5.36 2.01
C PRO A 58 -11.13 -6.63 1.43
N ALA A 59 -11.32 -7.75 2.13
CA ALA A 59 -10.84 -9.06 1.70
C ALA A 59 -11.29 -9.43 0.28
N GLY A 60 -10.37 -9.96 -0.52
CA GLY A 60 -10.60 -10.41 -1.90
C GLY A 60 -10.85 -9.28 -2.90
N ARG A 61 -10.73 -8.01 -2.49
CA ARG A 61 -10.89 -6.84 -3.38
C ARG A 61 -9.53 -6.37 -3.87
N THR A 62 -9.53 -5.85 -5.10
CA THR A 62 -8.39 -5.19 -5.70
C THR A 62 -8.67 -3.69 -5.79
N ALA A 63 -7.74 -2.87 -5.30
CA ALA A 63 -7.68 -1.44 -5.56
C ALA A 63 -6.65 -1.16 -6.66
N GLU A 64 -6.99 -0.28 -7.59
CA GLU A 64 -6.07 0.23 -8.61
C GLU A 64 -5.75 1.68 -8.29
N ILE A 65 -4.48 1.95 -8.00
CA ILE A 65 -3.96 3.25 -7.61
C ILE A 65 -3.02 3.75 -8.71
N VAL A 66 -3.21 4.99 -9.14
CA VAL A 66 -2.40 5.62 -10.17
C VAL A 66 -1.58 6.75 -9.55
N CYS A 67 -0.32 6.89 -9.95
CA CYS A 67 0.51 8.02 -9.59
C CYS A 67 1.47 8.35 -10.76
N PRO A 68 2.04 9.55 -10.82
CA PRO A 68 3.13 9.81 -11.77
C PRO A 68 4.33 8.89 -11.48
N MET A 69 5.02 8.46 -12.53
CA MET A 69 6.33 7.80 -12.40
C MET A 69 7.33 8.81 -11.79
N PRO A 70 8.02 8.48 -10.69
CA PRO A 70 9.05 9.36 -10.15
C PRO A 70 10.14 9.65 -11.17
N GLU A 71 10.69 10.87 -11.15
CA GLU A 71 11.70 11.26 -12.14
C GLU A 71 12.91 10.31 -12.11
N LYS A 72 13.30 9.86 -13.31
CA LYS A 72 14.48 9.00 -13.55
C LYS A 72 14.36 7.59 -12.98
N TRP A 73 13.18 7.17 -12.55
CA TRP A 73 12.95 5.79 -12.13
C TRP A 73 12.52 4.91 -13.30
N SER A 74 12.97 3.67 -13.26
CA SER A 74 12.42 2.54 -14.00
C SER A 74 11.29 1.87 -13.22
N GLU A 75 10.48 1.06 -13.91
CA GLU A 75 9.44 0.24 -13.26
C GLU A 75 10.01 -0.64 -12.14
N SER A 76 11.19 -1.22 -12.36
CA SER A 76 11.87 -2.05 -11.37
C SER A 76 12.28 -1.26 -10.13
N GLU A 77 12.75 -0.02 -10.29
CA GLU A 77 13.09 0.86 -9.17
C GLU A 77 11.82 1.30 -8.42
N ALA A 78 10.76 1.67 -9.13
CA ALA A 78 9.47 1.97 -8.53
C ALA A 78 8.94 0.78 -7.72
N LYS A 79 8.98 -0.43 -8.29
CA LYS A 79 8.56 -1.65 -7.60
C LYS A 79 9.41 -1.95 -6.37
N ALA A 80 10.73 -1.73 -6.44
CA ALA A 80 11.64 -1.99 -5.32
C ALA A 80 11.50 -0.98 -4.18
N SER A 81 11.20 0.28 -4.50
CA SER A 81 11.06 1.36 -3.52
C SER A 81 9.65 1.46 -2.92
N LEU A 82 8.61 0.95 -3.61
CA LEU A 82 7.24 0.99 -3.12
C LEU A 82 7.11 0.28 -1.76
N SER A 83 6.72 1.04 -0.75
CA SER A 83 6.37 0.51 0.57
C SER A 83 4.86 0.58 0.75
N VAL A 84 4.28 -0.54 1.15
CA VAL A 84 2.87 -0.65 1.56
C VAL A 84 2.85 -0.94 3.05
N CYS A 85 2.09 -0.15 3.81
CA CYS A 85 1.93 -0.30 5.25
C CYS A 85 0.44 -0.31 5.57
N THR A 86 0.03 -1.11 6.55
CA THR A 86 -1.34 -1.18 7.06
C THR A 86 -1.34 -0.92 8.56
N LEU A 87 -2.53 -0.70 9.12
CA LEU A 87 -2.67 -0.54 10.57
C LEU A 87 -2.03 -1.69 11.36
N VAL A 88 -2.12 -2.93 10.87
CA VAL A 88 -1.57 -4.13 11.53
C VAL A 88 -0.05 -4.04 11.67
N ASP A 89 0.63 -3.52 10.65
CA ASP A 89 2.09 -3.41 10.62
C ASP A 89 2.61 -2.46 11.70
N THR A 90 1.81 -1.43 12.05
CA THR A 90 2.21 -0.41 13.05
C THR A 90 2.34 -0.95 14.47
N TYR A 91 1.66 -2.06 14.81
CA TYR A 91 1.71 -2.64 16.14
C TYR A 91 2.23 -4.08 16.19
N ARG A 92 2.31 -4.80 15.06
CA ARG A 92 3.00 -6.10 15.03
C ARG A 92 4.52 -5.98 15.06
N ALA A 93 5.08 -4.91 14.49
CA ALA A 93 6.50 -4.61 14.65
C ALA A 93 6.90 -4.39 16.13
N SER A 94 5.94 -4.07 17.00
CA SER A 94 6.13 -3.83 18.43
C SER A 94 6.01 -5.09 19.32
N HIS A 95 5.71 -6.26 18.76
CA HIS A 95 5.49 -7.51 19.52
C HIS A 95 6.50 -8.62 19.17
N ALA A 96 7.61 -8.27 18.52
CA ALA A 96 8.72 -9.19 18.22
C ALA A 96 9.89 -9.08 19.23
N GLU A 97 9.62 -8.59 20.44
CA GLU A 97 10.58 -8.54 21.56
C GLU A 97 10.34 -9.66 22.58
#